data_AF-A0A923I6U0-F1
#
_entry.id   AF-A0A923I6U0-F1
#
_cell.length_a   1.000
_cell.length_b   1.000
_cell.length_c   1.000
_cell.angle_alpha   90.00
_cell.angle_beta   90.00
_cell.angle_gamma   90.00
#
_symmetry.space_group_name_H-M   'P 1'
#
loop_
_entity.id
_entity.type
_entity.pdbx_description
1 polymer ?
#
loop_
_entity_poly.entity_id
_entity_poly.type
_entity_poly.pdbx_seq_one_letter_code
_entity_poly.pdbx_strand_id
1 'polypeptide(L)'
;MKPLSWSAFGKYVSTAGPETVPDLHCVGDDVYISGKAVVSSIWVRQRKLGETGLHLGIVYDTNELVDTAYAAAIIAGGTDEGAPAAPTYFASGYYAANVADFDENRIEFLHKA
;
A
#
# COMPACT_ATOMS: atom_id res chain seq x y z
N MET A 1 -27.92 3.46 5.72
CA MET A 1 -26.99 3.52 4.57
C MET A 1 -26.60 2.09 4.19
N LYS A 2 -26.58 1.73 2.90
CA LYS A 2 -25.96 0.46 2.49
C LYS A 2 -24.43 0.58 2.60
N PRO A 3 -23.70 -0.46 3.02
CA PRO A 3 -22.24 -0.46 2.97
C PRO A 3 -21.77 -0.16 1.55
N LEU A 4 -20.64 0.54 1.39
CA LEU A 4 -20.08 0.97 0.10
C LEU A 4 -19.58 -0.19 -0.80
N SER A 5 -20.01 -1.44 -0.57
CA SER A 5 -19.50 -2.64 -1.27
C SER A 5 -18.01 -2.93 -1.04
N TRP A 6 -17.42 -2.43 0.05
CA TRP A 6 -16.05 -2.77 0.45
C TRP A 6 -16.05 -3.90 1.48
N SER A 7 -15.15 -4.87 1.33
CA SER A 7 -14.94 -5.94 2.32
C SER A 7 -13.47 -6.34 2.43
N ALA A 8 -13.11 -6.98 3.55
CA ALA A 8 -11.77 -7.51 3.77
C ALA A 8 -11.64 -8.88 3.06
N PHE A 9 -10.56 -9.08 2.30
CA PHE A 9 -10.46 -10.28 1.46
C PHE A 9 -9.02 -10.76 1.19
N GLY A 10 -7.98 -10.05 1.66
CA GLY A 10 -6.57 -10.43 1.46
C GLY A 10 -5.70 -10.22 2.70
N LYS A 11 -4.67 -11.06 2.88
CA LYS A 11 -3.68 -10.95 3.97
C LYS A 11 -2.26 -11.23 3.44
N TYR A 12 -1.31 -10.35 3.77
CA TYR A 12 0.12 -10.63 3.70
C TYR A 12 0.60 -11.01 5.11
N VAL A 13 1.38 -12.09 5.22
CA VAL A 13 1.93 -12.58 6.49
C VAL A 13 3.43 -12.32 6.50
N SER A 14 3.87 -11.51 7.47
CA SER A 14 5.25 -11.02 7.62
C SER A 14 6.32 -12.12 7.63
N THR A 15 6.00 -13.31 8.14
CA THR A 15 6.92 -14.47 8.15
C THR A 15 7.33 -14.95 6.74
N ALA A 16 6.68 -14.46 5.69
CA ALA A 16 7.01 -14.75 4.29
C ALA A 16 8.02 -13.76 3.67
N GLY A 17 8.47 -12.73 4.41
CA GLY A 17 9.41 -11.72 3.92
C GLY A 17 10.35 -11.17 5.00
N PRO A 18 10.97 -9.98 4.78
CA PRO A 18 11.91 -9.38 5.72
C PRO A 18 11.25 -9.02 7.06
N GLU A 19 12.02 -9.10 8.16
CA GLU A 19 11.54 -8.77 9.52
C GLU A 19 10.99 -7.33 9.66
N THR A 20 11.39 -6.44 8.76
CA THR A 20 10.96 -5.03 8.75
C THR A 20 9.54 -4.85 8.19
N VAL A 21 8.96 -5.87 7.56
CA VAL A 21 7.66 -5.77 6.89
C VAL A 21 6.57 -6.42 7.75
N PRO A 22 5.57 -5.67 8.22
CA PRO A 22 4.52 -6.18 9.10
C PRO A 22 3.45 -6.98 8.33
N ASP A 23 2.59 -7.67 9.09
CA ASP A 23 1.34 -8.24 8.54
C ASP A 23 0.46 -7.13 7.95
N LEU A 24 -0.05 -7.35 6.74
CA LEU A 24 -0.95 -6.42 6.06
C LEU A 24 -2.30 -7.08 5.76
N HIS A 25 -3.36 -6.29 5.87
CA HIS A 25 -4.73 -6.69 5.58
C HIS A 25 -5.29 -5.83 4.46
N CYS A 26 -5.84 -6.47 3.45
CA CYS A 26 -6.41 -5.81 2.28
C CYS A 26 -7.92 -5.65 2.43
N VAL A 27 -8.39 -4.43 2.17
CA VAL A 27 -9.81 -4.08 1.97
C VAL A 27 -9.97 -3.65 0.50
N GLY A 28 -10.98 -4.15 -0.19
CA GLY A 28 -11.19 -3.85 -1.61
C GLY A 28 -12.67 -3.77 -1.94
N ASP A 29 -12.96 -3.18 -3.10
CA ASP A 29 -14.31 -3.16 -3.65
C ASP A 29 -14.69 -4.50 -4.34
N ASP A 30 -15.97 -4.68 -4.63
CA ASP A 30 -16.48 -5.90 -5.29
C ASP A 30 -15.80 -6.19 -6.66
N VAL A 31 -15.29 -5.18 -7.35
CA VAL A 31 -14.63 -5.34 -8.66
C VAL A 31 -13.23 -5.94 -8.47
N TYR A 32 -12.47 -5.44 -7.50
CA TYR A 32 -11.19 -6.01 -7.11
C TYR A 32 -11.37 -7.43 -6.57
N ILE A 33 -12.32 -7.61 -5.64
CA ILE A 33 -12.53 -8.88 -4.93
C ILE A 33 -12.96 -9.99 -5.88
N SER A 34 -13.77 -9.66 -6.89
CA SER A 34 -14.18 -10.63 -7.92
C SER A 34 -13.06 -10.98 -8.91
N GLY A 35 -11.90 -10.33 -8.83
CA GLY A 35 -10.78 -10.51 -9.76
C GLY A 35 -11.07 -9.97 -11.17
N LYS A 36 -12.13 -9.16 -11.32
CA LYS A 36 -12.55 -8.63 -12.61
C LYS A 36 -11.60 -7.57 -13.15
N ALA A 37 -10.95 -6.82 -12.26
CA ALA A 37 -9.89 -5.87 -12.58
C ALA A 37 -9.05 -5.58 -11.33
N VAL A 38 -7.79 -5.19 -11.53
CA VAL A 38 -6.98 -4.56 -10.47
C VAL A 38 -7.46 -3.12 -10.37
N VAL A 39 -8.28 -2.84 -9.35
CA VAL A 39 -8.79 -1.50 -9.03
C VAL A 39 -8.39 -1.13 -7.59
N SER A 40 -9.01 -0.11 -7.01
CA SER A 40 -8.69 0.39 -5.68
C SER A 40 -8.70 -0.71 -4.62
N SER A 41 -7.54 -0.99 -4.04
CA SER A 41 -7.40 -1.79 -2.83
C SER A 41 -6.60 -1.01 -1.80
N ILE A 42 -7.02 -1.10 -0.54
CA ILE A 42 -6.42 -0.42 0.60
C ILE A 42 -5.80 -1.46 1.50
N TRP A 43 -4.50 -1.31 1.76
CA TRP A 43 -3.76 -2.17 2.68
C TRP A 43 -3.54 -1.44 4.00
N VAL A 44 -3.96 -2.07 5.10
CA VAL A 44 -3.78 -1.57 6.46
C VAL A 44 -3.03 -2.59 7.31
N ARG A 45 -2.37 -2.13 8.36
CA ARG A 45 -1.73 -3.03 9.35
C ARG A 45 -2.26 -2.77 10.74
N GLN A 46 -2.15 -3.78 11.60
CA GLN A 46 -2.34 -3.56 13.02
C GLN A 46 -1.21 -2.67 13.56
N ARG A 47 -1.59 -1.63 14.31
CA ARG A 47 -0.63 -0.80 15.03
C ARG A 47 -0.07 -1.54 16.24
N LYS A 48 1.20 -1.29 16.54
CA LYS A 48 1.84 -1.60 17.82
C LYS A 48 1.55 -0.47 18.81
N LEU A 49 1.56 -0.79 20.10
CA LEU A 49 1.36 0.21 21.15
C LEU A 49 2.42 1.33 21.02
N GLY A 50 1.97 2.58 21.02
CA GLY A 50 2.83 3.76 20.88
C GLY A 50 3.02 4.25 19.44
N GLU A 51 2.52 3.53 18.43
CA GLU A 51 2.53 4.03 17.05
C GLU A 51 1.36 4.99 16.79
N THR A 52 1.66 6.11 16.13
CA THR A 52 0.66 7.00 15.54
C THR A 52 0.65 6.86 14.01
N GLY A 53 -0.24 7.57 13.31
CA GLY A 53 -0.34 7.48 11.85
C GLY A 53 -0.86 6.16 11.26
N LEU A 54 -1.66 6.25 10.20
CA LEU A 54 -2.24 5.12 9.47
C LEU A 54 -1.20 4.55 8.50
N HIS A 55 -1.28 3.26 8.16
CA HIS A 55 -0.57 2.74 6.99
C HIS A 55 -1.58 2.50 5.86
N LEU A 56 -1.35 3.08 4.69
CA LEU A 56 -2.25 3.07 3.55
C LEU A 56 -1.51 2.73 2.25
N GLY A 57 -1.81 1.58 1.67
CA GLY A 57 -1.40 1.26 0.29
C GLY A 57 -2.42 1.75 -0.75
N ILE A 58 -1.93 2.42 -1.80
CA ILE A 58 -2.72 2.91 -2.95
C ILE A 58 -2.18 2.28 -4.23
N VAL A 59 -3.05 1.61 -4.99
CA VAL A 59 -2.68 0.92 -6.23
C VAL A 59 -2.80 1.85 -7.44
N TYR A 60 -1.80 1.79 -8.32
CA TYR A 60 -1.71 2.48 -9.61
C TYR A 60 -1.56 1.48 -10.76
N ASP A 61 -1.92 1.93 -11.96
CA ASP A 61 -1.92 1.10 -13.17
C ASP A 61 -0.51 0.88 -13.77
N THR A 62 0.47 1.71 -13.42
CA THR A 62 1.83 1.62 -13.98
C THR A 62 2.91 2.03 -12.97
N ASN A 63 4.16 1.61 -13.23
CA ASN A 63 5.32 2.01 -12.42
C ASN A 63 5.57 3.53 -12.52
N GLU A 64 5.34 4.14 -13.68
CA GLU A 64 5.53 5.58 -13.89
C GLU A 64 4.55 6.41 -13.04
N LEU A 65 3.34 5.89 -12.82
CA LEU A 65 2.37 6.51 -11.92
C LEU A 65 2.81 6.40 -10.45
N VAL A 66 3.43 5.29 -10.04
CA VAL A 66 4.07 5.15 -8.72
C VAL A 66 5.20 6.18 -8.56
N ASP A 67 6.09 6.30 -9.55
CA ASP A 67 7.20 7.26 -9.53
C ASP A 67 6.69 8.70 -9.45
N THR A 68 5.65 9.02 -10.23
CA THR A 68 5.03 10.35 -10.25
C THR A 68 4.39 10.69 -8.90
N ALA A 69 3.66 9.76 -8.29
CA ALA A 69 3.04 9.95 -6.99
C ALA A 69 4.09 10.13 -5.88
N TYR A 70 5.13 9.29 -5.88
CA TYR A 70 6.25 9.40 -4.95
C TYR A 70 6.94 10.76 -5.06
N ALA A 71 7.32 11.18 -6.28
CA ALA A 71 7.99 12.45 -6.50
C ALA A 71 7.13 13.64 -6.03
N ALA A 72 5.81 13.60 -6.29
CA ALA A 72 4.89 14.63 -5.82
C ALA A 72 4.83 14.69 -4.28
N ALA A 73 4.80 13.53 -3.61
CA ALA A 73 4.77 13.45 -2.15
C ALA A 73 6.07 13.99 -1.51
N ILE A 74 7.24 13.67 -2.07
CA ILE A 74 8.53 14.21 -1.62
C ILE A 74 8.60 15.73 -1.84
N ILE A 75 8.17 16.24 -3.00
CA ILE A 75 8.13 17.68 -3.28
C ILE A 75 7.21 18.42 -2.29
N ALA A 76 6.11 17.77 -1.88
CA ALA A 76 5.19 18.32 -0.88
C ALA A 76 5.76 18.31 0.55
N GLY A 77 6.96 17.76 0.77
CA GLY A 77 7.63 17.70 2.07
C GLY A 77 7.43 16.39 2.84
N GLY A 78 6.91 15.34 2.18
CA GLY A 78 6.85 14.01 2.76
C GLY A 78 8.24 13.45 3.07
N THR A 79 8.32 12.62 4.10
CA THR A 79 9.57 11.95 4.50
C THR A 79 9.75 10.67 3.69
N ASP A 80 10.89 10.51 3.04
CA ASP A 80 11.24 9.28 2.33
C ASP A 80 11.39 8.11 3.31
N GLU A 81 10.58 7.06 3.11
CA GLU A 81 10.68 5.80 3.85
C GLU A 81 11.00 4.62 2.94
N GLY A 82 11.25 4.88 1.66
CA GLY A 82 11.58 3.88 0.66
C GLY A 82 11.34 4.41 -0.74
N ALA A 83 12.42 4.70 -1.45
CA ALA A 83 12.37 5.08 -2.86
C ALA A 83 11.71 3.98 -3.73
N PRO A 84 11.13 4.35 -4.89
CA PRO A 84 10.51 3.40 -5.81
C PRO A 84 11.43 2.23 -6.16
N ALA A 85 10.95 1.01 -5.92
CA ALA A 85 11.68 -0.22 -6.16
C ALA A 85 10.73 -1.41 -6.40
N ALA A 86 11.26 -2.50 -6.95
CA ALA A 86 10.54 -3.77 -7.10
C ALA A 86 10.98 -4.77 -6.01
N PRO A 87 10.40 -4.73 -4.79
CA PRO A 87 10.75 -5.66 -3.72
C PRO A 87 10.35 -7.10 -4.11
N THR A 88 11.34 -8.00 -4.06
CA THR A 88 11.20 -9.38 -4.58
C THR A 88 10.37 -10.32 -3.70
N TYR A 89 9.88 -9.87 -2.54
CA TYR A 89 9.26 -10.71 -1.50
C TYR A 89 7.74 -10.58 -1.38
N PHE A 90 7.08 -9.67 -2.14
CA PHE A 90 5.63 -9.54 -2.13
C PHE A 90 4.94 -10.36 -3.23
N ALA A 91 5.27 -10.07 -4.48
CA ALA A 91 4.79 -10.78 -5.67
C ALA A 91 5.65 -10.44 -6.88
N SER A 92 5.65 -11.29 -7.90
CA SER A 92 6.19 -10.92 -9.22
C SER A 92 5.41 -9.72 -9.77
N GLY A 93 6.12 -8.74 -10.34
CA GLY A 93 5.49 -7.51 -10.87
C GLY A 93 5.07 -6.49 -9.82
N TYR A 94 5.44 -6.69 -8.55
CA TYR A 94 5.22 -5.70 -7.49
C TYR A 94 6.27 -4.59 -7.57
N TYR A 95 5.82 -3.34 -7.69
CA TYR A 95 6.64 -2.13 -7.68
C TYR A 95 6.03 -1.13 -6.72
N ALA A 96 6.82 -0.56 -5.80
CA ALA A 96 6.30 0.34 -4.78
C ALA A 96 7.30 1.37 -4.27
N ALA A 97 6.76 2.42 -3.67
CA ALA A 97 7.47 3.49 -2.97
C ALA A 97 6.72 3.88 -1.69
N ASN A 98 7.43 4.34 -0.67
CA ASN A 98 6.88 4.63 0.66
C ASN A 98 7.26 6.05 1.11
N VAL A 99 6.26 6.78 1.60
CA VAL A 99 6.42 8.13 2.15
C VAL A 99 5.64 8.26 3.46
N ALA A 100 6.23 8.88 4.47
CA ALA A 100 5.50 9.35 5.64
C ALA A 100 5.04 10.79 5.47
N ASP A 101 3.78 11.08 5.81
CA ASP A 101 3.24 12.44 5.86
C ASP A 101 3.49 13.12 7.22
N PHE A 102 3.00 14.36 7.37
CA PHE A 102 3.21 15.17 8.57
C PHE A 102 2.45 14.67 9.81
N ASP A 103 1.46 13.80 9.63
CA ASP A 103 0.66 13.19 10.70
C ASP A 103 1.13 11.76 11.00
N GLU A 104 2.35 11.41 10.55
CA GLU A 104 2.99 10.10 10.66
C GLU A 104 2.27 8.98 9.89
N ASN A 105 1.34 9.31 8.98
CA ASN A 105 0.74 8.30 8.11
C ASN A 105 1.79 7.79 7.11
N ARG A 106 1.87 6.48 6.95
CA ARG A 106 2.77 5.79 6.02
C ARG A 106 1.99 5.44 4.77
N ILE A 107 2.25 6.18 3.69
CA ILE A 107 1.58 6.02 2.41
C ILE A 107 2.48 5.20 1.49
N GLU A 108 1.97 4.06 1.05
CA GLU A 108 2.60 3.19 0.06
C GLU A 108 1.93 3.43 -1.30
N PHE A 109 2.70 3.84 -2.29
CA PHE A 109 2.27 3.88 -3.69
C PHE A 109 2.75 2.60 -4.35
N LEU A 110 1.86 1.82 -4.96
CA LEU A 110 2.23 0.53 -5.54
C LEU A 110 1.56 0.23 -6.88
N HIS A 111 2.21 -0.61 -7.68
CA HIS A 111 1.69 -1.24 -8.88
C HIS A 111 1.94 -2.75 -8.79
N LYS A 112 0.95 -3.54 -9.23
CA LYS A 112 0.98 -5.01 -9.27
C LYS A 112 0.48 -5.45 -10.64
N ALA A 113 1.33 -6.16 -11.38
CA ALA A 113 1.00 -6.75 -12.68
C ALA A 113 0.24 -8.09 -12.57
#